data_AF-A0A4W6G5X0-F1
#
_entry.id   AF-A0A4W6G5X0-F1
#
_cell.length_a   1.000
_cell.length_b   1.000
_cell.length_c   1.000
_cell.angle_alpha   90.00
_cell.angle_beta   90.00
_cell.angle_gamma   90.00
#
_symmetry.space_group_name_H-M   'P 1'
#
loop_
_entity.id
_entity.type
_entity.pdbx_description
1 polymer ?
#
loop_
_entity_poly.entity_id
_entity_poly.type
_entity_poly.pdbx_seq_one_letter_code
_entity_poly.pdbx_strand_id
1 'polypeptide(L)'
;MLQFPHISLCEELRQTTEKDYSSLCERQPIGRLLFRQFCETRPELRRCVKFLDAVAEYEVTPDEKRKECGQELIDKYFNPKSEDHVPEVEDVMMAQCTERLQQEACKELFKDCTKLIHDYLSVAPFADYLDSMYYNRFLQWKWLERQPVTKNTFRQYRVLGKGGFGEVCACQVRATGKMYACKKLEKKRIKKRKGESMALNEKQILEKVNSRFVVSLAYAYETKDALCLVLTLMNGGDLKFHIYHMGEAGFDETRAVFYSAEICCGLEDLHRERIVYRDLKPENILLDDHGHIRISDLGLAVHVPEGQTIKGRVGTVGYMAPEVVKNERYTFSPDWWALGCLLYEMIEGQSPFQQRKKKIKREEVERLVREVEEEYSSKFSEDAKSLCKMLLAKDPTERLGCQGGGASEVKAHPIFRSINFKRLEAGMLQVPFIPDQAIYCKDVLDIEQFSTVKGVELEPKDESFYSKVSTGSVSIPWQNEMIETECFAELNIFYQDGAVPPDLDWRGQPSPPPKQGLLQRLFGRQCCGNCSDSDEEPTRL
;
A
#
# COMPACT_ATOMS: atom_id res chain seq x y z
N MET A 1 12.87 -20.87 -11.34
CA MET A 1 12.89 -19.39 -11.39
C MET A 1 13.36 -18.79 -10.05
N LEU A 2 12.98 -19.38 -8.91
CA LEU A 2 13.34 -18.91 -7.57
C LEU A 2 14.26 -19.90 -6.82
N GLN A 3 15.41 -20.26 -7.42
CA GLN A 3 16.38 -21.12 -6.74
C GLN A 3 17.33 -20.25 -5.93
N PHE A 4 17.55 -20.56 -4.64
CA PHE A 4 18.51 -19.81 -3.85
C PHE A 4 19.91 -19.89 -4.43
N PRO A 5 20.66 -18.77 -4.42
CA PRO A 5 22.07 -18.79 -4.73
C PRO A 5 22.83 -19.52 -3.62
N HIS A 6 24.00 -20.07 -3.95
CA HIS A 6 24.96 -20.46 -2.91
C HIS A 6 25.34 -19.23 -2.08
N ILE A 7 25.50 -19.38 -0.77
CA ILE A 7 25.70 -18.25 0.16
C ILE A 7 26.91 -17.37 -0.18
N SER A 8 27.95 -17.93 -0.82
CA SER A 8 29.12 -17.17 -1.28
C SER A 8 28.78 -16.08 -2.31
N LEU A 9 27.68 -16.22 -3.06
CA LEU A 9 27.20 -15.21 -4.01
C LEU A 9 26.50 -14.04 -3.30
N CYS A 10 26.25 -14.14 -2.00
CA CYS A 10 25.62 -13.10 -1.20
C CYS A 10 26.62 -12.25 -0.42
N GLU A 11 27.94 -12.43 -0.63
CA GLU A 11 28.96 -11.73 0.15
C GLU A 11 28.95 -10.21 -0.09
N GLU A 12 28.77 -9.78 -1.34
CA GLU A 12 28.60 -8.36 -1.65
C GLU A 12 27.34 -7.77 -0.96
N LEU A 13 26.25 -8.55 -0.93
CA LEU A 13 25.03 -8.14 -0.24
C LEU A 13 25.24 -8.02 1.27
N ARG A 14 26.01 -8.93 1.88
CA ARG A 14 26.34 -8.87 3.30
C ARG A 14 27.05 -7.57 3.67
N GLN A 15 27.95 -7.10 2.79
CA GLN A 15 28.75 -5.90 3.01
C GLN A 15 27.97 -4.60 2.73
N THR A 16 27.08 -4.62 1.75
CA THR A 16 26.34 -3.43 1.29
C THR A 16 24.99 -3.23 1.96
N THR A 17 24.42 -4.27 2.58
CA THR A 17 23.14 -4.17 3.29
C THR A 17 23.33 -3.42 4.60
N GLU A 18 22.57 -2.34 4.77
CA GLU A 18 22.53 -1.58 6.03
C GLU A 18 21.99 -2.45 7.17
N LYS A 19 22.73 -2.48 8.28
CA LYS A 19 22.43 -3.27 9.48
C LYS A 19 21.54 -2.47 10.44
N ASP A 20 20.35 -2.11 9.97
CA ASP A 20 19.35 -1.39 10.75
C ASP A 20 18.25 -2.36 11.23
N TYR A 21 18.02 -2.41 12.54
CA TYR A 21 17.04 -3.32 13.16
C TYR A 21 15.63 -3.05 12.66
N SER A 22 15.21 -1.78 12.60
CA SER A 22 13.84 -1.44 12.19
C SER A 22 13.58 -1.83 10.73
N SER A 23 14.54 -1.59 9.84
CA SER A 23 14.48 -1.98 8.45
C SER A 23 14.47 -3.50 8.25
N LEU A 24 15.38 -4.22 8.90
CA LEU A 24 15.58 -5.66 8.65
C LEU A 24 14.58 -6.54 9.41
N CYS A 25 14.22 -6.19 10.63
CA CYS A 25 13.46 -7.06 11.53
C CYS A 25 12.00 -6.60 11.74
N GLU A 26 11.64 -5.38 11.35
CA GLU A 26 10.26 -4.87 11.49
C GLU A 26 9.59 -4.58 10.15
N ARG A 27 10.23 -3.74 9.31
CA ARG A 27 9.62 -3.22 8.08
C ARG A 27 9.63 -4.21 6.93
N GLN A 28 10.71 -4.99 6.79
CA GLN A 28 10.85 -5.99 5.73
C GLN A 28 10.13 -7.30 6.13
N PRO A 29 9.05 -7.72 5.44
CA PRO A 29 8.23 -8.86 5.85
C PRO A 29 9.02 -10.17 6.02
N ILE A 30 9.88 -10.53 5.07
CA ILE A 30 10.69 -11.75 5.15
C ILE A 30 11.74 -11.63 6.25
N GLY A 31 12.35 -10.46 6.40
CA GLY A 31 13.32 -10.22 7.47
C GLY A 31 12.71 -10.33 8.86
N ARG A 32 11.49 -9.79 9.07
CA ARG A 32 10.70 -9.96 10.30
C ARG A 32 10.39 -11.43 10.58
N LEU A 33 9.99 -12.21 9.57
CA LEU A 33 9.71 -13.64 9.73
C LEU A 33 10.97 -14.43 10.09
N LEU A 34 12.09 -14.16 9.44
CA LEU A 34 13.37 -14.83 9.72
C LEU A 34 13.93 -14.46 11.10
N PHE A 35 13.79 -13.19 11.52
CA PHE A 35 14.15 -12.78 12.86
C PHE A 35 13.28 -13.47 13.92
N ARG A 36 11.98 -13.64 13.65
CA ARG A 36 11.07 -14.39 14.54
C ARG A 36 11.43 -15.87 14.62
N GLN A 37 11.73 -16.52 13.50
CA GLN A 37 12.24 -17.90 13.48
C GLN A 37 13.54 -18.04 14.29
N PHE A 38 14.44 -17.05 14.22
CA PHE A 38 15.62 -17.00 15.08
C PHE A 38 15.23 -16.88 16.57
N CYS A 39 14.36 -15.94 16.93
CA CYS A 39 13.90 -15.75 18.30
C CYS A 39 13.19 -16.97 18.88
N GLU A 40 12.49 -17.76 18.06
CA GLU A 40 11.82 -19.00 18.49
C GLU A 40 12.79 -20.06 19.03
N THR A 41 14.06 -20.02 18.61
CA THR A 41 15.11 -20.95 19.08
C THR A 41 15.59 -20.66 20.50
N ARG A 42 15.26 -19.48 21.04
CA ARG A 42 15.76 -18.95 22.32
C ARG A 42 14.59 -18.59 23.24
N PRO A 43 14.37 -19.31 24.35
CA PRO A 43 13.20 -19.10 25.22
C PRO A 43 13.02 -17.65 25.69
N GLU A 44 14.09 -16.93 25.97
CA GLU A 44 14.07 -15.52 26.37
C GLU A 44 13.52 -14.61 25.27
N LEU A 45 14.03 -14.74 24.03
CA LEU A 45 13.58 -13.92 22.90
C LEU A 45 12.17 -14.28 22.45
N ARG A 46 11.83 -15.57 22.50
CA ARG A 46 10.49 -16.07 22.18
C ARG A 46 9.41 -15.42 23.03
N ARG A 47 9.68 -15.19 24.32
CA ARG A 47 8.72 -14.52 25.24
C ARG A 47 8.53 -13.04 24.87
N CYS A 48 9.61 -12.33 24.52
CA CYS A 48 9.53 -10.96 24.00
C CYS A 48 8.66 -10.88 22.75
N VAL A 49 8.85 -11.79 21.78
CA VAL A 49 8.05 -11.82 20.54
C VAL A 49 6.57 -12.11 20.83
N LYS A 50 6.28 -13.08 21.70
CA LYS A 50 4.90 -13.39 22.12
C LYS A 50 4.22 -12.20 22.81
N PHE A 51 4.96 -11.45 23.63
CA PHE A 51 4.45 -10.24 24.27
C PHE A 51 4.07 -9.19 23.22
N LEU A 52 4.94 -8.92 22.24
CA LEU A 52 4.65 -7.97 21.16
C LEU A 52 3.41 -8.37 20.35
N ASP A 53 3.22 -9.67 20.10
CA ASP A 53 2.03 -10.18 19.41
C ASP A 53 0.75 -9.98 20.25
N ALA A 54 0.83 -10.25 21.56
CA ALA A 54 -0.29 -10.02 22.47
C ALA A 54 -0.66 -8.54 22.58
N VAL A 55 0.32 -7.63 22.58
CA VAL A 55 0.05 -6.18 22.54
C VAL A 55 -0.61 -5.78 21.23
N ALA A 56 -0.15 -6.30 20.09
CA ALA A 56 -0.78 -6.03 18.80
C ALA A 56 -2.24 -6.51 18.75
N GLU A 57 -2.56 -7.64 19.38
CA GLU A 57 -3.94 -8.13 19.53
C GLU A 57 -4.77 -7.23 20.47
N TYR A 58 -4.20 -6.78 21.58
CA TYR A 58 -4.83 -5.84 22.51
C TYR A 58 -5.24 -4.53 21.81
N GLU A 59 -4.39 -3.97 20.95
CA GLU A 59 -4.65 -2.70 20.25
C GLU A 59 -5.89 -2.75 19.33
N VAL A 60 -6.20 -3.92 18.78
CA VAL A 60 -7.36 -4.14 17.89
C VAL A 60 -8.56 -4.78 18.60
N THR A 61 -8.42 -5.10 19.88
CA THR A 61 -9.49 -5.65 20.70
C THR A 61 -10.64 -4.64 20.85
N PRO A 62 -11.92 -5.05 20.71
CA PRO A 62 -13.07 -4.18 20.93
C PRO A 62 -13.04 -3.50 22.31
N ASP A 63 -13.58 -2.28 22.40
CA ASP A 63 -13.51 -1.47 23.62
C ASP A 63 -14.11 -2.20 24.84
N GLU A 64 -15.18 -2.98 24.65
CA GLU A 64 -15.87 -3.72 25.71
C GLU A 64 -15.04 -4.87 26.28
N LYS A 65 -14.12 -5.44 25.49
CA LYS A 65 -13.26 -6.57 25.88
C LYS A 65 -11.83 -6.17 26.21
N ARG A 66 -11.45 -4.93 25.92
CA ARG A 66 -10.05 -4.48 26.03
C ARG A 66 -9.54 -4.56 27.46
N LYS A 67 -10.38 -4.25 28.46
CA LYS A 67 -9.97 -4.34 29.87
C LYS A 67 -9.61 -5.77 30.30
N GLU A 68 -10.42 -6.75 29.89
CA GLU A 68 -10.18 -8.18 30.15
C GLU A 68 -8.89 -8.65 29.45
N CYS A 69 -8.75 -8.36 28.14
CA CYS A 69 -7.55 -8.68 27.37
C CYS A 69 -6.28 -8.06 27.98
N GLY A 70 -6.35 -6.79 28.41
CA GLY A 70 -5.23 -6.12 29.07
C GLY A 70 -4.84 -6.78 30.40
N GLN A 71 -5.83 -7.28 31.16
CA GLN A 71 -5.57 -7.98 32.41
C GLN A 71 -4.90 -9.33 32.17
N GLU A 72 -5.38 -10.10 31.18
CA GLU A 72 -4.75 -11.37 30.78
C GLU A 72 -3.29 -11.17 30.34
N LEU A 73 -3.01 -10.09 29.59
CA LEU A 73 -1.66 -9.74 29.16
C LEU A 73 -0.75 -9.44 30.36
N ILE A 74 -1.22 -8.63 31.32
CA ILE A 74 -0.48 -8.34 32.56
C ILE A 74 -0.23 -9.64 33.36
N ASP A 75 -1.26 -10.43 33.60
CA ASP A 75 -1.15 -11.67 34.39
C ASP A 75 -0.19 -12.68 33.76
N LYS A 76 -0.10 -12.68 32.43
CA LYS A 76 0.76 -13.60 31.67
C LYS A 76 2.21 -13.12 31.56
N TYR A 77 2.44 -11.85 31.25
CA TYR A 77 3.80 -11.37 30.91
C TYR A 77 4.48 -10.61 32.06
N PHE A 78 3.72 -10.00 32.98
CA PHE A 78 4.27 -9.23 34.11
C PHE A 78 4.40 -10.06 35.39
N ASN A 79 3.77 -11.23 35.47
CA ASN A 79 3.86 -12.10 36.63
C ASN A 79 5.17 -12.91 36.62
N PRO A 80 6.07 -12.75 37.62
CA PRO A 80 7.34 -13.49 37.67
C PRO A 80 7.19 -15.00 37.80
N LYS A 81 6.01 -15.50 38.17
CA LYS A 81 5.69 -16.93 38.25
C LYS A 81 5.20 -17.53 36.93
N SER A 82 4.91 -16.68 35.94
CA SER A 82 4.48 -17.12 34.61
C SER A 82 5.67 -17.64 33.81
N GLU A 83 5.47 -18.73 33.07
CA GLU A 83 6.49 -19.23 32.14
C GLU A 83 6.84 -18.20 31.06
N ASP A 84 5.84 -17.40 30.63
CA ASP A 84 5.97 -16.38 29.60
C ASP A 84 6.41 -15.00 30.18
N HIS A 85 6.85 -14.92 31.44
CA HIS A 85 7.33 -13.65 32.04
C HIS A 85 8.43 -12.97 31.22
N VAL A 86 8.30 -11.66 31.02
CA VAL A 86 9.26 -10.80 30.30
C VAL A 86 10.00 -9.91 31.30
N PRO A 87 11.19 -10.31 31.77
CA PRO A 87 11.94 -9.59 32.79
C PRO A 87 12.49 -8.24 32.30
N GLU A 88 12.50 -7.99 31.00
CA GLU A 88 12.96 -6.73 30.41
C GLU A 88 12.01 -5.57 30.73
N VAL A 89 10.76 -5.82 31.09
CA VAL A 89 9.81 -4.77 31.52
C VAL A 89 10.03 -4.48 33.01
N GLU A 90 10.39 -3.25 33.36
CA GLU A 90 10.68 -2.87 34.74
C GLU A 90 9.42 -2.83 35.64
N ASP A 91 9.57 -3.16 36.93
CA ASP A 91 8.48 -3.19 37.92
C ASP A 91 7.67 -1.88 37.95
N VAL A 92 8.35 -0.73 37.77
CA VAL A 92 7.72 0.59 37.75
C VAL A 92 6.76 0.72 36.56
N MET A 93 7.16 0.26 35.37
CA MET A 93 6.32 0.30 34.17
C MET A 93 5.15 -0.68 34.28
N MET A 94 5.39 -1.86 34.86
CA MET A 94 4.34 -2.85 35.13
C MET A 94 3.27 -2.26 36.06
N ALA A 95 3.68 -1.59 37.13
CA ALA A 95 2.76 -0.92 38.06
C ALA A 95 1.95 0.20 37.38
N GLN A 96 2.60 1.03 36.57
CA GLN A 96 1.92 2.10 35.82
C GLN A 96 0.88 1.56 34.82
N CYS A 97 1.22 0.50 34.07
CA CYS A 97 0.27 -0.13 33.15
C CYS A 97 -0.93 -0.72 33.91
N THR A 98 -0.67 -1.37 35.04
CA THR A 98 -1.73 -1.97 35.88
C THR A 98 -2.67 -0.89 36.43
N GLU A 99 -2.12 0.21 36.96
CA GLU A 99 -2.91 1.33 37.47
C GLU A 99 -3.75 1.98 36.35
N ARG A 100 -3.13 2.28 35.21
CA ARG A 100 -3.81 2.90 34.07
C ARG A 100 -4.90 2.01 33.51
N LEU A 101 -4.70 0.71 33.42
CA LEU A 101 -5.73 -0.24 32.97
C LEU A 101 -6.98 -0.21 33.87
N GLN A 102 -6.80 0.00 35.18
CA GLN A 102 -7.95 0.12 36.10
C GLN A 102 -8.73 1.41 35.91
N GLN A 103 -8.06 2.49 35.54
CA GLN A 103 -8.68 3.79 35.25
C GLN A 103 -9.36 3.79 33.88
N GLU A 104 -8.62 3.46 32.82
CA GLU A 104 -9.09 3.48 31.44
C GLU A 104 -8.27 2.50 30.57
N ALA A 105 -8.96 1.57 29.90
CA ALA A 105 -8.36 0.67 28.93
C ALA A 105 -8.14 1.40 27.58
N CYS A 106 -7.11 2.24 27.51
CA CYS A 106 -6.75 2.92 26.27
C CYS A 106 -5.90 2.01 25.36
N LYS A 107 -5.93 2.29 24.04
CA LYS A 107 -5.25 1.46 23.03
C LYS A 107 -3.73 1.51 23.16
N GLU A 108 -3.17 2.65 23.55
CA GLU A 108 -1.73 2.90 23.64
C GLU A 108 -1.14 2.53 25.03
N LEU A 109 -1.86 1.72 25.81
CA LEU A 109 -1.50 1.38 27.20
C LEU A 109 -0.09 0.79 27.31
N PHE A 110 0.26 -0.13 26.40
CA PHE A 110 1.54 -0.88 26.42
C PHE A 110 2.59 -0.31 25.47
N LYS A 111 2.41 0.93 24.97
CA LYS A 111 3.32 1.54 23.99
C LYS A 111 4.75 1.64 24.48
N ASP A 112 4.95 2.09 25.72
CA ASP A 112 6.28 2.24 26.30
C ASP A 112 6.93 0.88 26.57
N CYS A 113 6.15 -0.12 27.00
CA CYS A 113 6.62 -1.49 27.15
C CYS A 113 7.07 -2.08 25.80
N THR A 114 6.27 -1.86 24.76
CA THR A 114 6.59 -2.27 23.38
C THR A 114 7.92 -1.65 22.95
N LYS A 115 8.08 -0.33 23.11
CA LYS A 115 9.33 0.36 22.79
C LYS A 115 10.53 -0.24 23.52
N LEU A 116 10.41 -0.50 24.82
CA LEU A 116 11.48 -1.09 25.62
C LEU A 116 11.90 -2.48 25.10
N ILE A 117 10.94 -3.31 24.70
CA ILE A 117 11.23 -4.63 24.11
C ILE A 117 11.92 -4.50 22.75
N HIS A 118 11.51 -3.55 21.91
CA HIS A 118 12.23 -3.27 20.66
C HIS A 118 13.65 -2.75 20.91
N ASP A 119 13.83 -1.85 21.89
CA ASP A 119 15.14 -1.36 22.29
C ASP A 119 16.04 -2.52 22.73
N TYR A 120 15.54 -3.44 23.55
CA TYR A 120 16.26 -4.67 23.94
C TYR A 120 16.63 -5.55 22.74
N LEU A 121 15.65 -5.89 21.89
CA LEU A 121 15.85 -6.77 20.74
C LEU A 121 16.82 -6.18 19.72
N SER A 122 16.92 -4.85 19.61
CA SER A 122 17.74 -4.13 18.65
C SER A 122 19.26 -4.20 18.91
N VAL A 123 19.68 -4.68 20.10
CA VAL A 123 21.10 -4.67 20.51
C VAL A 123 21.73 -6.06 20.37
N ALA A 124 21.98 -6.76 21.48
CA ALA A 124 22.65 -8.06 21.45
C ALA A 124 21.84 -9.14 20.69
N PRO A 125 20.51 -9.27 20.85
CA PRO A 125 19.73 -10.24 20.07
C PRO A 125 19.82 -10.00 18.56
N PHE A 126 19.84 -8.74 18.13
CA PHE A 126 20.01 -8.38 16.72
C PHE A 126 21.43 -8.71 16.22
N ALA A 127 22.48 -8.44 17.01
CA ALA A 127 23.84 -8.84 16.66
C ALA A 127 23.97 -10.37 16.49
N ASP A 128 23.42 -11.14 17.42
CA ASP A 128 23.39 -12.60 17.35
C ASP A 128 22.61 -13.10 16.11
N TYR A 129 21.52 -12.43 15.75
CA TYR A 129 20.77 -12.72 14.53
C TYR A 129 21.62 -12.50 13.27
N LEU A 130 22.36 -11.38 13.19
CA LEU A 130 23.22 -11.06 12.05
C LEU A 130 24.35 -12.08 11.84
N ASP A 131 24.77 -12.78 12.90
CA ASP A 131 25.77 -13.85 12.85
C ASP A 131 25.15 -15.25 12.65
N SER A 132 23.83 -15.35 12.55
CA SER A 132 23.10 -16.62 12.42
C SER A 132 22.87 -17.07 10.97
N MET A 133 22.50 -18.35 10.80
CA MET A 133 22.06 -18.87 9.50
C MET A 133 20.75 -18.22 8.99
N TYR A 134 19.93 -17.65 9.88
CA TYR A 134 18.69 -16.97 9.50
C TYR A 134 18.98 -15.69 8.73
N TYR A 135 20.01 -14.93 9.14
CA TYR A 135 20.45 -13.78 8.36
C TYR A 135 21.11 -14.19 7.04
N ASN A 136 21.84 -15.31 7.01
CA ASN A 136 22.36 -15.86 5.75
C ASN A 136 21.21 -16.19 4.77
N ARG A 137 20.12 -16.78 5.27
CA ARG A 137 18.91 -17.04 4.50
C ARG A 137 18.22 -15.73 4.07
N PHE A 138 18.18 -14.71 4.92
CA PHE A 138 17.70 -13.38 4.53
C PHE A 138 18.49 -12.81 3.34
N LEU A 139 19.82 -12.96 3.34
CA LEU A 139 20.65 -12.48 2.24
C LEU A 139 20.37 -13.23 0.93
N GLN A 140 20.08 -14.54 0.97
CA GLN A 140 19.65 -15.28 -0.23
C GLN A 140 18.29 -14.80 -0.75
N TRP A 141 17.33 -14.50 0.13
CA TRP A 141 16.07 -13.86 -0.25
C TRP A 141 16.30 -12.47 -0.85
N LYS A 142 17.20 -11.68 -0.26
CA LYS A 142 17.57 -10.35 -0.77
C LYS A 142 18.25 -10.43 -2.13
N TRP A 143 19.03 -11.49 -2.37
CA TRP A 143 19.62 -11.77 -3.68
C TRP A 143 18.58 -12.08 -4.74
N LEU A 144 17.56 -12.88 -4.40
CA LEU A 144 16.43 -13.16 -5.29
C LEU A 144 15.62 -11.91 -5.61
N GLU A 145 15.36 -11.07 -4.60
CA GLU A 145 14.65 -9.79 -4.74
C GLU A 145 15.34 -8.85 -5.76
N ARG A 146 16.68 -8.83 -5.73
CA ARG A 146 17.52 -7.97 -6.59
C ARG A 146 17.79 -8.53 -7.99
N GLN A 147 17.22 -9.68 -8.36
CA GLN A 147 17.38 -10.19 -9.72
C GLN A 147 16.74 -9.25 -10.76
N PRO A 148 17.33 -9.12 -11.96
CA PRO A 148 16.80 -8.23 -12.99
C PRO A 148 15.35 -8.53 -13.37
N VAL A 149 14.54 -7.47 -13.42
CA VAL A 149 13.13 -7.54 -13.83
C VAL A 149 13.03 -7.15 -15.29
N THR A 150 12.35 -7.99 -16.09
CA THR A 150 12.15 -7.72 -17.52
C THR A 150 10.71 -8.05 -17.91
N LYS A 151 10.34 -7.78 -19.18
CA LYS A 151 9.04 -8.23 -19.72
C LYS A 151 8.80 -9.74 -19.55
N ASN A 152 9.86 -10.55 -19.46
CA ASN A 152 9.76 -12.00 -19.34
C ASN A 152 9.39 -12.45 -17.91
N THR A 153 9.51 -11.58 -16.91
CA THR A 153 9.06 -11.84 -15.55
C THR A 153 7.54 -12.00 -15.49
N PHE A 154 6.81 -11.41 -16.44
CA PHE A 154 5.35 -11.33 -16.44
C PHE A 154 4.68 -12.08 -17.61
N ARG A 155 3.42 -12.44 -17.41
CA ARG A 155 2.43 -12.70 -18.47
C ARG A 155 1.46 -11.53 -18.52
N GLN A 156 1.18 -11.00 -19.71
CA GLN A 156 0.23 -9.90 -19.88
C GLN A 156 -1.16 -10.46 -20.20
N TYR A 157 -2.18 -9.77 -19.68
CA TYR A 157 -3.59 -10.03 -19.92
C TYR A 157 -4.26 -8.77 -20.48
N ARG A 158 -5.59 -8.75 -20.47
CA ARG A 158 -6.41 -7.65 -21.01
C ARG A 158 -6.06 -6.28 -20.44
N VAL A 159 -6.39 -5.25 -21.23
CA VAL A 159 -6.38 -3.84 -20.82
C VAL A 159 -7.52 -3.59 -19.84
N LEU A 160 -7.23 -2.89 -18.74
CA LEU A 160 -8.17 -2.50 -17.69
C LEU A 160 -8.60 -1.04 -17.84
N GLY A 161 -7.74 -0.20 -18.40
CA GLY A 161 -8.02 1.22 -18.57
C GLY A 161 -6.92 1.98 -19.30
N LYS A 162 -7.15 3.29 -19.47
CA LYS A 162 -6.29 4.21 -20.22
C LYS A 162 -5.94 5.41 -19.34
N GLY A 163 -4.65 5.67 -19.16
CA GLY A 163 -4.13 6.81 -18.42
C GLY A 163 -3.57 7.90 -19.34
N GLY A 164 -3.00 8.97 -18.78
CA GLY A 164 -2.49 10.10 -19.57
C GLY A 164 -1.35 9.75 -20.54
N PHE A 165 -0.48 8.81 -20.16
CA PHE A 165 0.73 8.45 -20.91
C PHE A 165 0.70 7.05 -21.54
N GLY A 166 -0.39 6.31 -21.42
CA GLY A 166 -0.52 4.96 -21.97
C GLY A 166 -1.65 4.19 -21.33
N GLU A 167 -1.52 2.87 -21.30
CA GLU A 167 -2.57 1.95 -20.86
C GLU A 167 -2.23 1.27 -19.52
N VAL A 168 -3.25 0.74 -18.87
CA VAL A 168 -3.11 -0.15 -17.71
C VAL A 168 -3.65 -1.51 -18.13
N CYS A 169 -2.87 -2.58 -18.00
CA CYS A 169 -3.32 -3.94 -18.28
C CYS A 169 -3.13 -4.85 -17.07
N ALA A 170 -3.91 -5.91 -16.93
CA ALA A 170 -3.63 -6.94 -15.95
C ALA A 170 -2.36 -7.71 -16.35
N CYS A 171 -1.56 -8.12 -15.37
CA CYS A 171 -0.40 -8.98 -15.57
C CYS A 171 -0.25 -9.97 -14.41
N GLN A 172 0.51 -11.04 -14.63
CA GLN A 172 0.82 -12.05 -13.63
C GLN A 172 2.32 -12.29 -13.55
N VAL A 173 2.88 -12.34 -12.35
CA VAL A 173 4.27 -12.77 -12.14
C VAL A 173 4.36 -14.26 -12.43
N ARG A 174 5.24 -14.65 -13.36
CA ARG A 174 5.33 -16.05 -13.82
C ARG A 174 5.76 -17.03 -12.73
N ALA A 175 6.61 -16.58 -11.82
CA ALA A 175 7.22 -17.44 -10.81
C ALA A 175 6.25 -17.77 -9.65
N THR A 176 5.41 -16.80 -9.26
CA THR A 176 4.55 -16.87 -8.07
C THR A 176 3.06 -17.01 -8.41
N GLY A 177 2.67 -16.65 -9.63
CA GLY A 177 1.26 -16.59 -10.02
C GLY A 177 0.51 -15.35 -9.51
N LYS A 178 1.15 -14.42 -8.78
CA LYS A 178 0.49 -13.21 -8.26
C LYS A 178 0.03 -12.30 -9.40
N MET A 179 -1.21 -11.84 -9.30
CA MET A 179 -1.83 -10.88 -10.22
C MET A 179 -1.54 -9.43 -9.82
N TYR A 180 -1.28 -8.58 -10.82
CA TYR A 180 -1.01 -7.15 -10.69
C TYR A 180 -1.65 -6.36 -11.83
N ALA A 181 -1.67 -5.03 -11.68
CA ALA A 181 -1.92 -4.09 -12.75
C ALA A 181 -0.58 -3.51 -13.27
N CYS A 182 -0.37 -3.49 -14.58
CA CYS A 182 0.81 -2.92 -15.21
C CYS A 182 0.44 -1.60 -15.91
N LYS A 183 0.77 -0.46 -15.30
CA LYS A 183 0.65 0.87 -15.90
C LYS A 183 1.84 1.09 -16.84
N LYS A 184 1.58 1.04 -18.15
CA LYS A 184 2.57 1.26 -19.21
C LYS A 184 2.55 2.74 -19.62
N LEU A 185 3.69 3.40 -19.50
CA LEU A 185 3.88 4.79 -19.90
C LEU A 185 4.73 4.83 -21.18
N GLU A 186 4.14 5.19 -22.32
CA GLU A 186 4.82 5.21 -23.63
C GLU A 186 5.95 6.26 -23.64
N LYS A 187 7.20 5.83 -23.88
CA LYS A 187 8.39 6.71 -23.86
C LYS A 187 8.27 7.90 -24.80
N LYS A 188 7.81 7.65 -26.04
CA LYS A 188 7.58 8.72 -27.04
C LYS A 188 6.51 9.72 -26.59
N ARG A 189 5.48 9.27 -25.88
CA ARG A 189 4.40 10.14 -25.37
C ARG A 189 4.87 10.97 -24.18
N ILE A 190 5.66 10.38 -23.28
CA ILE A 190 6.33 11.10 -22.19
C ILE A 190 7.16 12.23 -22.79
N LYS A 191 8.06 11.93 -23.73
CA LYS A 191 8.94 12.93 -24.37
C LYS A 191 8.15 14.03 -25.07
N LYS A 192 7.13 13.66 -25.86
CA LYS A 192 6.27 14.64 -26.56
C LYS A 192 5.58 15.62 -25.61
N ARG A 193 5.20 15.16 -24.42
CA ARG A 193 4.47 15.96 -23.41
C ARG A 193 5.37 16.54 -22.32
N LYS A 194 6.68 16.31 -22.37
CA LYS A 194 7.63 16.69 -21.31
C LYS A 194 7.20 16.16 -19.93
N GLY A 195 6.78 14.90 -19.90
CA GLY A 195 6.20 14.23 -18.72
C GLY A 195 7.22 13.48 -17.84
N GLU A 196 8.52 13.67 -18.07
CA GLU A 196 9.59 12.92 -17.40
C GLU A 196 9.55 13.10 -15.88
N SER A 197 9.49 14.35 -15.42
CA SER A 197 9.44 14.66 -13.98
C SER A 197 8.21 14.04 -13.30
N MET A 198 7.06 14.04 -13.99
CA MET A 198 5.81 13.48 -13.48
C MET A 198 5.91 11.96 -13.32
N ALA A 199 6.44 11.26 -14.33
CA ALA A 199 6.60 9.80 -14.28
C ALA A 199 7.60 9.36 -13.19
N LEU A 200 8.71 10.08 -13.05
CA LEU A 200 9.70 9.79 -12.00
C LEU A 200 9.13 10.08 -10.60
N ASN A 201 8.44 11.20 -10.44
CA ASN A 201 7.82 11.59 -9.18
C ASN A 201 6.75 10.57 -8.73
N GLU A 202 5.87 10.12 -9.66
CA GLU A 202 4.89 9.08 -9.36
C GLU A 202 5.58 7.80 -8.85
N LYS A 203 6.63 7.34 -9.57
CA LYS A 203 7.40 6.16 -9.17
C LYS A 203 8.03 6.31 -7.79
N GLN A 204 8.68 7.44 -7.52
CA GLN A 204 9.38 7.68 -6.25
C GLN A 204 8.42 7.74 -5.06
N ILE A 205 7.26 8.37 -5.24
CA ILE A 205 6.22 8.42 -4.21
C ILE A 205 5.67 7.01 -3.95
N LEU A 206 5.30 6.26 -4.99
CA LEU A 206 4.77 4.91 -4.85
C LEU A 206 5.78 3.91 -4.23
N GLU A 207 7.08 4.12 -4.44
CA GLU A 207 8.12 3.29 -3.84
C GLU A 207 8.30 3.59 -2.33
N LYS A 208 8.04 4.83 -1.91
CA LYS A 208 8.17 5.26 -0.50
C LYS A 208 6.94 4.90 0.34
N VAL A 209 5.75 5.00 -0.25
CA VAL A 209 4.49 4.82 0.48
C VAL A 209 4.19 3.34 0.69
N ASN A 210 4.05 2.94 1.95
CA ASN A 210 3.57 1.62 2.35
C ASN A 210 2.27 1.78 3.17
N SER A 211 1.14 1.73 2.49
CA SER A 211 -0.20 1.88 3.09
C SER A 211 -1.16 0.83 2.56
N ARG A 212 -2.06 0.35 3.41
CA ARG A 212 -3.20 -0.50 3.02
C ARG A 212 -4.18 0.25 2.12
N PHE A 213 -4.24 1.58 2.24
CA PHE A 213 -5.24 2.42 1.58
C PHE A 213 -4.68 3.17 0.36
N VAL A 214 -3.45 2.85 -0.06
CA VAL A 214 -2.84 3.34 -1.30
C VAL A 214 -2.37 2.14 -2.11
N VAL A 215 -2.48 2.20 -3.44
CA VAL A 215 -1.92 1.14 -4.31
C VAL A 215 -0.41 1.06 -4.13
N SER A 216 0.13 -0.16 -4.02
CA SER A 216 1.56 -0.38 -3.81
C SER A 216 2.26 -0.66 -5.14
N LEU A 217 3.46 -0.10 -5.33
CA LEU A 217 4.34 -0.46 -6.45
C LEU A 217 5.17 -1.68 -6.08
N ALA A 218 5.02 -2.77 -6.81
CA ALA A 218 5.79 -4.00 -6.63
C ALA A 218 7.01 -4.06 -7.55
N TYR A 219 6.91 -3.54 -8.77
CA TYR A 219 8.02 -3.54 -9.72
C TYR A 219 8.03 -2.30 -10.60
N ALA A 220 9.21 -1.80 -10.94
CA ALA A 220 9.42 -0.78 -11.95
C ALA A 220 10.49 -1.22 -12.94
N TYR A 221 10.13 -1.35 -14.22
CA TYR A 221 11.03 -1.80 -15.27
C TYR A 221 10.73 -1.11 -16.60
N GLU A 222 11.65 -1.21 -17.56
CA GLU A 222 11.44 -0.68 -18.90
C GLU A 222 11.37 -1.76 -19.98
N THR A 223 10.73 -1.39 -21.07
CA THR A 223 10.74 -2.10 -22.34
C THR A 223 11.33 -1.20 -23.42
N LYS A 224 11.37 -1.69 -24.67
CA LYS A 224 11.77 -0.89 -25.82
C LYS A 224 10.94 0.40 -25.93
N ASP A 225 9.63 0.32 -25.71
CA ASP A 225 8.69 1.41 -26.03
C ASP A 225 8.04 2.08 -24.82
N ALA A 226 8.11 1.47 -23.62
CA ALA A 226 7.40 1.95 -22.43
C ALA A 226 8.19 1.77 -21.12
N LEU A 227 7.92 2.65 -20.15
CA LEU A 227 8.19 2.41 -18.73
C LEU A 227 6.99 1.69 -18.12
N CYS A 228 7.23 0.71 -17.25
CA CYS A 228 6.18 -0.13 -16.66
C CYS A 228 6.23 -0.03 -15.15
N LEU A 229 5.11 0.37 -14.55
CA LEU A 229 4.88 0.35 -13.11
C LEU A 229 3.89 -0.78 -12.80
N VAL A 230 4.33 -1.78 -12.05
CA VAL A 230 3.53 -2.93 -11.63
C VAL A 230 2.96 -2.65 -10.25
N LEU A 231 1.65 -2.45 -10.20
CA LEU A 231 0.89 -1.94 -9.06
C LEU A 231 -0.11 -2.98 -8.57
N THR A 232 -0.52 -2.87 -7.30
CA THR A 232 -1.64 -3.63 -6.75
C THR A 232 -2.83 -3.66 -7.73
N LEU A 233 -3.32 -4.86 -8.04
CA LEU A 233 -4.50 -5.03 -8.88
C LEU A 233 -5.77 -4.74 -8.07
N MET A 234 -6.62 -3.86 -8.58
CA MET A 234 -7.89 -3.47 -7.97
C MET A 234 -9.02 -3.85 -8.93
N ASN A 235 -9.59 -5.03 -8.73
CA ASN A 235 -10.54 -5.66 -9.65
C ASN A 235 -11.98 -5.14 -9.51
N GLY A 236 -12.32 -4.54 -8.36
CA GLY A 236 -13.65 -4.03 -8.07
C GLY A 236 -14.01 -2.74 -8.81
N GLY A 237 -13.12 -2.21 -9.66
CA GLY A 237 -13.35 -0.99 -10.43
C GLY A 237 -13.23 0.29 -9.60
N ASP A 238 -13.50 1.44 -10.23
CA ASP A 238 -13.39 2.76 -9.61
C ASP A 238 -14.70 3.26 -8.99
N LEU A 239 -14.63 4.14 -7.99
CA LEU A 239 -15.82 4.67 -7.32
C LEU A 239 -16.75 5.43 -8.28
N LYS A 240 -16.25 6.02 -9.38
CA LYS A 240 -17.14 6.66 -10.36
C LYS A 240 -18.08 5.65 -10.99
N PHE A 241 -17.60 4.46 -11.33
CA PHE A 241 -18.46 3.39 -11.84
C PHE A 241 -19.55 3.07 -10.81
N HIS A 242 -19.15 2.82 -9.56
CA HIS A 242 -20.06 2.48 -8.46
C HIS A 242 -21.11 3.57 -8.20
N ILE A 243 -20.72 4.84 -8.12
CA ILE A 243 -21.64 5.96 -7.84
C ILE A 243 -22.67 6.13 -8.95
N TYR A 244 -22.27 5.94 -10.21
CA TYR A 244 -23.05 6.43 -11.35
C TYR A 244 -23.71 5.38 -12.22
N HIS A 245 -23.29 4.11 -12.11
CA HIS A 245 -23.72 3.02 -12.98
C HIS A 245 -24.27 1.81 -12.20
N MET A 246 -24.17 1.80 -10.87
CA MET A 246 -24.77 0.74 -10.04
C MET A 246 -26.10 1.20 -9.43
N GLY A 247 -27.18 1.00 -10.19
CA GLY A 247 -28.54 1.31 -9.71
C GLY A 247 -28.85 2.81 -9.69
N GLU A 248 -29.48 3.27 -8.60
CA GLU A 248 -29.70 4.71 -8.39
C GLU A 248 -28.37 5.40 -8.10
N ALA A 249 -28.20 6.64 -8.56
CA ALA A 249 -26.96 7.37 -8.35
C ALA A 249 -26.72 7.68 -6.86
N GLY A 250 -25.48 7.47 -6.42
CA GLY A 250 -25.06 7.60 -5.03
C GLY A 250 -25.09 6.28 -4.27
N PHE A 251 -24.71 6.34 -2.99
CA PHE A 251 -24.67 5.24 -2.05
C PHE A 251 -25.59 5.53 -0.87
N ASP A 252 -25.92 4.48 -0.11
CA ASP A 252 -26.39 4.69 1.25
C ASP A 252 -25.27 5.29 2.12
N GLU A 253 -25.67 6.00 3.18
CA GLU A 253 -24.74 6.72 4.04
C GLU A 253 -23.73 5.78 4.72
N THR A 254 -24.10 4.54 5.04
CA THR A 254 -23.19 3.59 5.71
C THR A 254 -22.01 3.25 4.79
N ARG A 255 -22.29 2.97 3.52
CA ARG A 255 -21.25 2.72 2.50
C ARG A 255 -20.38 3.95 2.26
N ALA A 256 -20.97 5.14 2.12
CA ALA A 256 -20.23 6.38 1.91
C ALA A 256 -19.29 6.70 3.09
N VAL A 257 -19.78 6.57 4.33
CA VAL A 257 -19.00 6.81 5.55
C VAL A 257 -17.85 5.81 5.68
N PHE A 258 -18.07 4.53 5.39
CA PHE A 258 -17.01 3.52 5.43
C PHE A 258 -15.87 3.85 4.46
N TYR A 259 -16.19 4.16 3.20
CA TYR A 259 -15.15 4.55 2.23
C TYR A 259 -14.48 5.87 2.60
N SER A 260 -15.21 6.86 3.11
CA SER A 260 -14.60 8.09 3.62
C SER A 260 -13.63 7.84 4.77
N ALA A 261 -13.90 6.86 5.65
CA ALA A 261 -12.99 6.48 6.71
C ALA A 261 -11.70 5.82 6.16
N GLU A 262 -11.81 4.92 5.18
CA GLU A 262 -10.63 4.33 4.52
C GLU A 262 -9.80 5.38 3.75
N ILE A 263 -10.46 6.29 3.04
CA ILE A 263 -9.79 7.39 2.33
C ILE A 263 -9.10 8.31 3.33
N CYS A 264 -9.72 8.61 4.47
CA CYS A 264 -9.11 9.40 5.55
C CYS A 264 -7.80 8.76 6.04
N CYS A 265 -7.76 7.44 6.26
CA CYS A 265 -6.54 6.72 6.61
C CYS A 265 -5.49 6.79 5.48
N GLY A 266 -5.90 6.63 4.22
CA GLY A 266 -4.98 6.76 3.07
C GLY A 266 -4.37 8.15 2.95
N LEU A 267 -5.15 9.21 3.17
CA LEU A 267 -4.66 10.59 3.20
C LEU A 267 -3.71 10.80 4.39
N GLU A 268 -4.05 10.29 5.57
CA GLU A 268 -3.19 10.37 6.74
C GLU A 268 -1.81 9.72 6.49
N ASP A 269 -1.78 8.53 5.87
CA ASP A 269 -0.55 7.83 5.54
C ASP A 269 0.32 8.64 4.56
N LEU A 270 -0.29 9.27 3.54
CA LEU A 270 0.41 10.16 2.62
C LEU A 270 0.93 11.41 3.35
N HIS A 271 0.11 12.04 4.19
CA HIS A 271 0.48 13.26 4.92
C HIS A 271 1.58 13.00 5.96
N ARG A 272 1.59 11.82 6.59
CA ARG A 272 2.66 11.35 7.49
C ARG A 272 4.00 11.28 6.75
N GLU A 273 3.98 10.85 5.49
CA GLU A 273 5.14 10.87 4.59
C GLU A 273 5.43 12.24 3.97
N ARG A 274 4.71 13.28 4.42
CA ARG A 274 4.79 14.66 3.93
C ARG A 274 4.40 14.80 2.46
N ILE A 275 3.47 13.98 1.97
CA ILE A 275 3.02 13.98 0.59
C ILE A 275 1.59 14.51 0.52
N VAL A 276 1.34 15.53 -0.29
CA VAL A 276 -0.02 15.98 -0.64
C VAL A 276 -0.44 15.34 -1.95
N TYR A 277 -1.66 14.80 -2.01
CA TYR A 277 -2.14 13.97 -3.11
C TYR A 277 -2.67 14.78 -4.31
N ARG A 278 -3.49 15.81 -4.05
CA ARG A 278 -3.99 16.82 -5.02
C ARG A 278 -4.90 16.34 -6.16
N ASP A 279 -5.25 15.06 -6.23
CA ASP A 279 -6.17 14.55 -7.26
C ASP A 279 -7.17 13.51 -6.74
N LEU A 280 -7.68 13.72 -5.51
CA LEU A 280 -8.74 12.91 -4.96
C LEU A 280 -10.07 13.18 -5.67
N LYS A 281 -10.62 12.13 -6.27
CA LYS A 281 -11.88 12.09 -7.04
C LYS A 281 -12.34 10.64 -7.22
N PRO A 282 -13.61 10.39 -7.60
CA PRO A 282 -14.14 9.02 -7.71
C PRO A 282 -13.34 8.12 -8.66
N GLU A 283 -12.80 8.64 -9.77
CA GLU A 283 -12.02 7.85 -10.74
C GLU A 283 -10.75 7.26 -10.15
N ASN A 284 -10.18 7.89 -9.12
CA ASN A 284 -8.88 7.51 -8.58
C ASN A 284 -8.99 6.66 -7.30
N ILE A 285 -10.20 6.33 -6.85
CA ILE A 285 -10.42 5.41 -5.73
C ILE A 285 -10.92 4.08 -6.29
N LEU A 286 -10.12 3.05 -6.10
CA LEU A 286 -10.37 1.72 -6.68
C LEU A 286 -10.74 0.72 -5.60
N LEU A 287 -11.59 -0.26 -5.93
CA LEU A 287 -11.99 -1.34 -5.03
C LEU A 287 -11.22 -2.63 -5.32
N ASP A 288 -10.89 -3.39 -4.29
CA ASP A 288 -10.42 -4.77 -4.42
C ASP A 288 -11.58 -5.77 -4.40
N ASP A 289 -11.26 -7.06 -4.58
CA ASP A 289 -12.25 -8.15 -4.60
C ASP A 289 -12.98 -8.35 -3.25
N HIS A 290 -12.44 -7.78 -2.17
CA HIS A 290 -13.04 -7.84 -0.83
C HIS A 290 -13.83 -6.58 -0.48
N GLY A 291 -13.93 -5.63 -1.41
CA GLY A 291 -14.69 -4.39 -1.24
C GLY A 291 -13.98 -3.27 -0.49
N HIS A 292 -12.68 -3.42 -0.20
CA HIS A 292 -11.87 -2.34 0.37
C HIS A 292 -11.37 -1.39 -0.71
N ILE A 293 -11.23 -0.10 -0.38
CA ILE A 293 -10.73 0.90 -1.32
C ILE A 293 -9.23 1.12 -1.21
N ARG A 294 -8.63 1.60 -2.29
CA ARG A 294 -7.31 2.24 -2.29
C ARG A 294 -7.26 3.47 -3.18
N ILE A 295 -6.51 4.47 -2.73
CA ILE A 295 -6.11 5.63 -3.52
C ILE A 295 -5.12 5.18 -4.60
N SER A 296 -5.33 5.65 -5.83
CA SER A 296 -4.51 5.34 -7.01
C SER A 296 -4.09 6.60 -7.77
N ASP A 297 -3.27 6.45 -8.81
CA ASP A 297 -2.77 7.53 -9.68
C ASP A 297 -2.13 8.73 -8.94
N LEU A 298 -0.89 8.54 -8.48
CA LEU A 298 -0.15 9.55 -7.70
C LEU A 298 0.65 10.51 -8.58
N GLY A 299 0.29 10.62 -9.87
CA GLY A 299 0.99 11.47 -10.84
C GLY A 299 1.02 12.97 -10.49
N LEU A 300 0.02 13.45 -9.76
CA LEU A 300 -0.05 14.85 -9.28
C LEU A 300 0.38 15.01 -7.82
N ALA A 301 0.69 13.93 -7.11
CA ALA A 301 1.14 14.01 -5.72
C ALA A 301 2.51 14.70 -5.64
N VAL A 302 2.83 15.33 -4.51
CA VAL A 302 4.13 15.98 -4.31
C VAL A 302 4.53 15.99 -2.84
N HIS A 303 5.83 15.88 -2.59
CA HIS A 303 6.40 16.04 -1.25
C HIS A 303 6.39 17.52 -0.84
N VAL A 304 5.90 17.80 0.36
CA VAL A 304 5.86 19.11 1.01
C VAL A 304 6.97 19.15 2.07
N PRO A 305 8.09 19.85 1.82
CA PRO A 305 9.17 19.93 2.80
C PRO A 305 8.69 20.39 4.17
N GLU A 306 9.31 19.91 5.23
CA GLU A 306 8.95 20.28 6.61
C GLU A 306 9.08 21.79 6.81
N GLY A 307 8.09 22.39 7.50
CA GLY A 307 8.02 23.83 7.71
C GLY A 307 7.77 24.68 6.46
N GLN A 308 7.58 24.07 5.28
CA GLN A 308 7.37 24.79 4.02
C GLN A 308 5.95 24.60 3.45
N THR A 309 5.60 25.49 2.52
CA THR A 309 4.38 25.44 1.71
C THR A 309 4.74 25.36 0.24
N ILE A 310 3.89 24.70 -0.54
CA ILE A 310 4.02 24.61 -1.98
C ILE A 310 3.02 25.53 -2.68
N LYS A 311 3.25 25.77 -3.98
CA LYS A 311 2.34 26.51 -4.85
C LYS A 311 2.18 25.75 -6.16
N GLY A 312 0.94 25.56 -6.58
CA GLY A 312 0.66 24.92 -7.87
C GLY A 312 -0.83 24.77 -8.11
N ARG A 313 -1.29 25.23 -9.28
CA ARG A 313 -2.69 25.12 -9.71
C ARG A 313 -2.89 23.84 -10.53
N VAL A 314 -2.97 22.71 -9.84
CA VAL A 314 -3.12 21.37 -10.41
C VAL A 314 -4.27 20.63 -9.73
N GLY A 315 -4.82 19.62 -10.42
CA GLY A 315 -5.95 18.83 -9.96
C GLY A 315 -7.12 18.86 -10.95
N THR A 316 -8.19 18.15 -10.61
CA THR A 316 -9.39 18.04 -11.43
C THR A 316 -10.38 19.16 -11.11
N VAL A 317 -10.94 19.80 -12.14
CA VAL A 317 -11.96 20.86 -11.99
C VAL A 317 -13.16 20.31 -11.22
N GLY A 318 -13.64 21.08 -10.22
CA GLY A 318 -14.69 20.64 -9.29
C GLY A 318 -14.17 20.03 -7.99
N TYR A 319 -12.95 19.48 -7.98
CA TYR A 319 -12.29 18.91 -6.78
C TYR A 319 -11.12 19.78 -6.28
N MET A 320 -10.61 20.70 -7.10
CA MET A 320 -9.62 21.67 -6.65
C MET A 320 -10.19 22.59 -5.57
N ALA A 321 -9.52 22.66 -4.42
CA ALA A 321 -9.89 23.54 -3.32
C ALA A 321 -9.78 25.04 -3.68
N PRO A 322 -10.50 25.93 -2.98
CA PRO A 322 -10.49 27.37 -3.26
C PRO A 322 -9.08 27.98 -3.31
N GLU A 323 -8.20 27.63 -2.38
CA GLU A 323 -6.81 28.11 -2.34
C GLU A 323 -5.98 27.63 -3.55
N VAL A 324 -6.28 26.45 -4.10
CA VAL A 324 -5.65 25.94 -5.33
C VAL A 324 -6.15 26.73 -6.53
N VAL A 325 -7.47 26.97 -6.63
CA VAL A 325 -8.09 27.75 -7.71
C VAL A 325 -7.57 29.19 -7.73
N LYS A 326 -7.41 29.80 -6.55
CA LYS A 326 -6.82 31.14 -6.34
C LYS A 326 -5.31 31.19 -6.53
N ASN A 327 -4.66 30.03 -6.72
CA ASN A 327 -3.21 29.90 -6.86
C ASN A 327 -2.47 30.49 -5.63
N GLU A 328 -2.94 30.14 -4.44
CA GLU A 328 -2.33 30.46 -3.15
C GLU A 328 -1.34 29.35 -2.75
N ARG A 329 -0.61 29.57 -1.65
CA ARG A 329 0.29 28.57 -1.08
C ARG A 329 -0.50 27.65 -0.14
N TYR A 330 -0.18 26.36 -0.15
CA TYR A 330 -0.87 25.35 0.65
C TYR A 330 0.07 24.23 1.08
N THR A 331 -0.40 23.39 2.02
CA THR A 331 0.22 22.14 2.44
C THR A 331 -0.69 20.96 2.05
N PHE A 332 -1.52 20.48 2.98
CA PHE A 332 -2.37 19.30 2.83
C PHE A 332 -3.87 19.64 2.74
N SER A 333 -4.24 20.90 2.97
CA SER A 333 -5.62 21.38 2.95
C SER A 333 -6.43 21.02 1.69
N PRO A 334 -5.84 20.90 0.48
CA PRO A 334 -6.62 20.51 -0.70
C PRO A 334 -7.15 19.07 -0.65
N ASP A 335 -6.47 18.17 0.07
CA ASP A 335 -6.89 16.77 0.14
C ASP A 335 -8.14 16.62 1.03
N TRP A 336 -8.21 17.36 2.15
CA TRP A 336 -9.41 17.38 3.01
C TRP A 336 -10.62 18.01 2.32
N TRP A 337 -10.42 19.05 1.54
CA TRP A 337 -11.47 19.61 0.68
C TRP A 337 -11.99 18.55 -0.30
N ALA A 338 -11.09 17.86 -0.98
CA ALA A 338 -11.48 16.85 -1.95
C ALA A 338 -12.17 15.63 -1.31
N LEU A 339 -11.83 15.29 -0.05
CA LEU A 339 -12.58 14.31 0.74
C LEU A 339 -14.03 14.77 0.98
N GLY A 340 -14.23 16.07 1.28
CA GLY A 340 -15.55 16.67 1.39
C GLY A 340 -16.35 16.59 0.08
N CYS A 341 -15.72 16.91 -1.05
CA CYS A 341 -16.34 16.76 -2.38
C CYS A 341 -16.74 15.31 -2.66
N LEU A 342 -15.87 14.36 -2.33
CA LEU A 342 -16.09 12.94 -2.59
C LEU A 342 -17.17 12.35 -1.69
N LEU A 343 -17.21 12.69 -0.40
CA LEU A 343 -18.29 12.30 0.51
C LEU A 343 -19.64 12.84 0.02
N TYR A 344 -19.68 14.11 -0.37
CA TYR A 344 -20.88 14.72 -0.94
C TYR A 344 -21.37 13.92 -2.17
N GLU A 345 -20.47 13.66 -3.11
CA GLU A 345 -20.80 12.99 -4.36
C GLU A 345 -21.21 11.53 -4.17
N MET A 346 -20.62 10.84 -3.19
CA MET A 346 -21.03 9.49 -2.80
C MET A 346 -22.46 9.47 -2.27
N ILE A 347 -22.89 10.44 -1.47
CA ILE A 347 -24.25 10.47 -0.90
C ILE A 347 -25.27 11.01 -1.92
N GLU A 348 -24.98 12.15 -2.53
CA GLU A 348 -25.92 12.86 -3.40
C GLU A 348 -26.04 12.17 -4.78
N GLY A 349 -24.98 11.51 -5.26
CA GLY A 349 -24.90 10.94 -6.60
C GLY A 349 -24.60 11.99 -7.69
N GLN A 350 -24.04 13.15 -7.30
CA GLN A 350 -23.53 14.20 -8.19
C GLN A 350 -22.51 15.09 -7.47
N SER A 351 -21.63 15.76 -8.22
CA SER A 351 -20.64 16.70 -7.67
C SER A 351 -21.32 17.95 -7.07
N PRO A 352 -20.80 18.50 -5.95
CA PRO A 352 -21.37 19.69 -5.31
C PRO A 352 -21.34 20.95 -6.17
N PHE A 353 -20.40 21.04 -7.12
CA PHE A 353 -20.20 22.22 -7.98
C PHE A 353 -20.40 21.93 -9.47
N GLN A 354 -20.74 20.69 -9.83
CA GLN A 354 -20.94 20.30 -11.23
C GLN A 354 -22.07 19.28 -11.39
N GLN A 355 -23.23 19.76 -11.85
CA GLN A 355 -24.37 18.90 -12.13
C GLN A 355 -24.10 17.93 -13.29
N ARG A 356 -24.55 16.68 -13.14
CA ARG A 356 -24.39 15.63 -14.16
C ARG A 356 -25.07 16.05 -15.48
N LYS A 357 -24.44 15.72 -16.61
CA LYS A 357 -24.89 16.02 -17.99
C LYS A 357 -24.98 17.50 -18.38
N LYS A 358 -24.75 18.45 -17.47
CA LYS A 358 -24.63 19.88 -17.83
C LYS A 358 -23.19 20.20 -18.18
N LYS A 359 -22.98 20.68 -19.41
CA LYS A 359 -21.67 21.24 -19.82
C LYS A 359 -21.55 22.65 -19.26
N ILE A 360 -20.96 22.75 -18.07
CA ILE A 360 -20.61 24.03 -17.44
C ILE A 360 -19.18 24.38 -17.86
N LYS A 361 -18.92 25.66 -18.15
CA LYS A 361 -17.57 26.13 -18.46
C LYS A 361 -16.69 26.04 -17.21
N ARG A 362 -15.39 25.79 -17.42
CA ARG A 362 -14.42 25.66 -16.33
C ARG A 362 -14.43 26.87 -15.39
N GLU A 363 -14.48 28.07 -15.95
CA GLU A 363 -14.43 29.32 -15.20
C GLU A 363 -15.64 29.48 -14.27
N GLU A 364 -16.80 28.94 -14.68
CA GLU A 364 -18.01 28.97 -13.86
C GLU A 364 -17.94 27.97 -12.71
N VAL A 365 -17.45 26.75 -12.94
CA VAL A 365 -17.22 25.78 -11.85
C VAL A 365 -16.22 26.35 -10.84
N GLU A 366 -15.15 26.99 -11.31
CA GLU A 366 -14.17 27.66 -10.45
C GLU A 366 -14.76 28.83 -9.67
N ARG A 367 -15.75 29.55 -10.23
CA ARG A 367 -16.50 30.59 -9.52
C ARG A 367 -17.39 29.98 -8.42
N LEU A 368 -18.13 28.92 -8.73
CA LEU A 368 -18.98 28.21 -7.78
C LEU A 368 -18.18 27.71 -6.56
N VAL A 369 -17.03 27.07 -6.80
CA VAL A 369 -16.11 26.63 -5.74
C VAL A 369 -15.71 27.78 -4.80
N ARG A 370 -15.44 28.98 -5.34
CA ARG A 370 -15.01 30.14 -4.55
C ARG A 370 -16.14 30.84 -3.79
N GLU A 371 -17.35 30.86 -4.32
CA GLU A 371 -18.37 31.83 -3.90
C GLU A 371 -19.67 31.18 -3.40
N VAL A 372 -19.99 29.97 -3.86
CA VAL A 372 -21.30 29.36 -3.62
C VAL A 372 -21.18 28.24 -2.60
N GLU A 373 -22.01 28.28 -1.57
CA GLU A 373 -22.17 27.17 -0.63
C GLU A 373 -22.91 26.01 -1.29
N GLU A 374 -22.52 24.80 -0.94
CA GLU A 374 -23.14 23.57 -1.41
C GLU A 374 -24.55 23.38 -0.82
N GLU A 375 -25.45 22.83 -1.63
CA GLU A 375 -26.82 22.50 -1.24
C GLU A 375 -26.92 21.01 -0.89
N TYR A 376 -27.68 20.66 0.14
CA TYR A 376 -27.82 19.28 0.60
C TYR A 376 -29.26 18.82 0.46
N SER A 377 -29.47 17.69 -0.22
CA SER A 377 -30.79 17.06 -0.30
C SER A 377 -31.15 16.33 1.00
N SER A 378 -32.33 15.73 1.03
CA SER A 378 -32.78 14.86 2.12
C SER A 378 -31.99 13.54 2.25
N LYS A 379 -31.02 13.28 1.36
CA LYS A 379 -30.17 12.08 1.43
C LYS A 379 -29.14 12.16 2.56
N PHE A 380 -28.85 13.35 3.07
CA PHE A 380 -27.85 13.57 4.13
C PHE A 380 -28.49 13.53 5.52
N SER A 381 -27.90 12.74 6.43
CA SER A 381 -28.11 12.96 7.86
C SER A 381 -27.49 14.29 8.32
N GLU A 382 -27.88 14.75 9.52
CA GLU A 382 -27.28 15.95 10.13
C GLU A 382 -25.76 15.77 10.36
N ASP A 383 -25.32 14.57 10.75
CA ASP A 383 -23.90 14.29 10.93
C ASP A 383 -23.14 14.28 9.59
N ALA A 384 -23.72 13.68 8.53
CA ALA A 384 -23.10 13.66 7.21
C ALA A 384 -22.99 15.07 6.61
N LYS A 385 -24.06 15.86 6.73
CA LYS A 385 -24.08 17.27 6.34
C LYS A 385 -23.06 18.09 7.13
N SER A 386 -22.98 17.88 8.45
CA SER A 386 -21.99 18.53 9.31
C SER A 386 -20.56 18.24 8.85
N LEU A 387 -20.21 16.97 8.65
CA LEU A 387 -18.87 16.60 8.18
C LEU A 387 -18.55 17.23 6.82
N CYS A 388 -19.47 17.13 5.85
CA CYS A 388 -19.27 17.74 4.53
C CYS A 388 -19.02 19.24 4.62
N LYS A 389 -19.82 19.99 5.40
CA LYS A 389 -19.65 21.44 5.56
C LYS A 389 -18.30 21.80 6.16
N MET A 390 -17.87 21.06 7.17
CA MET A 390 -16.59 21.31 7.85
C MET A 390 -15.38 21.01 6.94
N LEU A 391 -15.48 19.99 6.07
CA LEU A 391 -14.46 19.70 5.05
C LEU A 391 -14.50 20.66 3.86
N LEU A 392 -15.69 21.15 3.49
CA LEU A 392 -15.92 22.13 2.41
C LEU A 392 -15.87 23.58 2.89
N ALA A 393 -15.29 23.84 4.06
CA ALA A 393 -14.97 25.20 4.50
C ALA A 393 -14.02 25.85 3.49
N LYS A 394 -14.42 27.00 2.95
CA LYS A 394 -13.67 27.68 1.89
C LYS A 394 -12.36 28.28 2.39
N ASP A 395 -12.32 28.72 3.65
CA ASP A 395 -11.10 29.10 4.33
C ASP A 395 -10.36 27.84 4.80
N PRO A 396 -9.14 27.56 4.31
CA PRO A 396 -8.38 26.40 4.74
C PRO A 396 -8.01 26.41 6.22
N THR A 397 -8.00 27.56 6.90
CA THR A 397 -7.69 27.66 8.34
C THR A 397 -8.85 27.23 9.25
N GLU A 398 -10.07 27.28 8.73
CA GLU A 398 -11.29 26.83 9.41
C GLU A 398 -11.68 25.39 9.02
N ARG A 399 -11.04 24.84 7.98
CA ARG A 399 -11.34 23.52 7.42
C ARG A 399 -10.92 22.39 8.37
N LEU A 400 -11.81 21.41 8.56
CA LEU A 400 -11.51 20.23 9.34
C LEU A 400 -10.34 19.45 8.74
N GLY A 401 -9.39 19.05 9.60
CA GLY A 401 -8.13 18.43 9.20
C GLY A 401 -6.99 19.42 9.00
N CYS A 402 -7.24 20.73 9.13
CA CYS A 402 -6.24 21.79 8.96
C CYS A 402 -5.94 22.59 10.25
N GLN A 403 -6.55 22.24 11.40
CA GLN A 403 -6.46 23.01 12.64
C GLN A 403 -5.31 22.57 13.57
N GLY A 404 -4.45 21.66 13.10
CA GLY A 404 -3.22 21.22 13.76
C GLY A 404 -3.21 19.73 14.15
N GLY A 405 -4.36 19.08 14.23
CA GLY A 405 -4.53 17.65 14.53
C GLY A 405 -4.66 16.75 13.29
N GLY A 406 -4.82 17.32 12.09
CA GLY A 406 -4.83 16.56 10.84
C GLY A 406 -5.97 15.54 10.79
N ALA A 407 -5.66 14.30 10.39
CA ALA A 407 -6.63 13.23 10.33
C ALA A 407 -7.32 12.95 11.69
N SER A 408 -6.66 13.21 12.82
CA SER A 408 -7.25 12.99 14.15
C SER A 408 -8.52 13.81 14.37
N GLU A 409 -8.57 15.04 13.84
CA GLU A 409 -9.77 15.89 13.89
C GLU A 409 -10.92 15.27 13.08
N VAL A 410 -10.61 14.79 11.88
CA VAL A 410 -11.58 14.17 10.98
C VAL A 410 -12.13 12.87 11.59
N LYS A 411 -11.24 12.01 12.10
CA LYS A 411 -11.59 10.74 12.75
C LYS A 411 -12.44 10.92 14.02
N ALA A 412 -12.32 12.07 14.69
CA ALA A 412 -13.10 12.39 15.89
C ALA A 412 -14.53 12.90 15.59
N HIS A 413 -14.87 13.15 14.32
CA HIS A 413 -16.20 13.63 13.96
C HIS A 413 -17.31 12.58 14.32
N PRO A 414 -18.47 12.99 14.87
CA PRO A 414 -19.52 12.08 15.35
C PRO A 414 -20.06 11.07 14.33
N ILE A 415 -19.95 11.36 13.03
CA ILE A 415 -20.33 10.43 11.95
C ILE A 415 -19.52 9.12 12.00
N PHE A 416 -18.29 9.14 12.51
CA PHE A 416 -17.42 7.97 12.61
C PHE A 416 -17.50 7.27 13.98
N ARG A 417 -18.48 7.61 14.84
CA ARG A 417 -18.60 7.03 16.19
C ARG A 417 -18.64 5.50 16.23
N SER A 418 -19.14 4.86 15.17
CA SER A 418 -19.22 3.40 15.02
C SER A 418 -17.98 2.78 14.37
N ILE A 419 -17.04 3.58 13.90
CA ILE A 419 -15.82 3.13 13.22
C ILE A 419 -14.66 3.09 14.20
N ASN A 420 -14.21 1.88 14.53
CA ASN A 420 -12.94 1.71 15.24
C ASN A 420 -11.78 1.78 14.23
N PHE A 421 -11.12 2.93 14.13
CA PHE A 421 -10.05 3.17 13.15
C PHE A 421 -8.86 2.21 13.23
N LYS A 422 -8.44 1.76 14.42
CA LYS A 422 -7.35 0.74 14.52
C LYS A 422 -7.77 -0.59 13.89
N ARG A 423 -9.04 -0.98 14.07
CA ARG A 423 -9.59 -2.18 13.43
C ARG A 423 -9.78 -1.98 11.92
N LEU A 424 -10.12 -0.78 11.48
CA LEU A 424 -10.19 -0.43 10.06
C LEU A 424 -8.81 -0.52 9.40
N GLU A 425 -7.79 0.08 10.03
CA GLU A 425 -6.38 0.04 9.60
C GLU A 425 -5.83 -1.40 9.55
N ALA A 426 -6.25 -2.24 10.49
CA ALA A 426 -5.95 -3.68 10.50
C ALA A 426 -6.79 -4.51 9.50
N GLY A 427 -7.77 -3.92 8.82
CA GLY A 427 -8.64 -4.63 7.88
C GLY A 427 -9.62 -5.60 8.54
N MET A 428 -10.01 -5.35 9.78
CA MET A 428 -10.86 -6.23 10.60
C MET A 428 -12.32 -5.78 10.67
N LEU A 429 -12.68 -4.69 10.01
CA LEU A 429 -14.07 -4.25 9.91
C LEU A 429 -14.74 -4.91 8.71
N GLN A 430 -16.00 -5.30 8.90
CA GLN A 430 -16.82 -5.82 7.82
C GLN A 430 -17.12 -4.71 6.83
N VAL A 431 -16.85 -4.96 5.55
CA VAL A 431 -17.17 -4.02 4.48
C VAL A 431 -18.69 -3.97 4.23
N PRO A 432 -19.26 -2.81 3.89
CA PRO A 432 -20.69 -2.66 3.62
C PRO A 432 -21.09 -3.18 2.22
N PHE A 433 -20.12 -3.34 1.32
CA PHE A 433 -20.35 -3.80 -0.04
C PHE A 433 -19.15 -4.62 -0.53
N ILE A 434 -19.41 -5.78 -1.11
CA ILE A 434 -18.42 -6.64 -1.76
C ILE A 434 -18.78 -6.68 -3.25
N PRO A 435 -17.87 -6.28 -4.16
CA PRO A 435 -18.08 -6.44 -5.59
C PRO A 435 -18.32 -7.92 -5.95
N ASP A 436 -19.24 -8.18 -6.88
CA ASP A 436 -19.35 -9.52 -7.46
C ASP A 436 -18.11 -9.86 -8.31
N GLN A 437 -18.04 -11.09 -8.86
CA GLN A 437 -16.92 -11.49 -9.72
C GLN A 437 -16.97 -10.85 -11.13
N ALA A 438 -17.84 -9.85 -11.36
CA ALA A 438 -17.93 -9.18 -12.63
C ALA A 438 -16.75 -8.24 -12.86
N ILE A 439 -16.59 -7.88 -14.12
CA ILE A 439 -15.55 -7.00 -14.59
C ILE A 439 -16.09 -5.57 -14.49
N TYR A 440 -15.65 -4.83 -13.47
CA TYR A 440 -16.05 -3.43 -13.26
C TYR A 440 -15.22 -2.45 -14.09
N CYS A 441 -15.04 -2.73 -15.37
CA CYS A 441 -14.41 -1.80 -16.31
C CYS A 441 -15.16 -1.80 -17.65
N LYS A 442 -14.91 -0.77 -18.46
CA LYS A 442 -15.45 -0.71 -19.83
C LYS A 442 -14.95 -1.90 -20.65
N ASP A 443 -15.76 -2.35 -21.59
CA ASP A 443 -15.33 -3.34 -22.58
C ASP A 443 -14.09 -2.85 -23.33
N VAL A 444 -13.19 -3.77 -23.69
CA VAL A 444 -11.91 -3.43 -24.35
C VAL A 444 -12.14 -2.64 -25.63
N LEU A 445 -13.26 -2.89 -26.33
CA LEU A 445 -13.66 -2.18 -27.54
C LEU A 445 -14.09 -0.72 -27.29
N ASP A 446 -14.56 -0.42 -26.07
CA ASP A 446 -14.96 0.92 -25.64
C ASP A 446 -13.81 1.73 -25.03
N ILE A 447 -12.64 1.10 -24.87
CA ILE A 447 -11.42 1.79 -24.45
C ILE A 447 -10.82 2.46 -25.69
N GLU A 448 -10.94 3.79 -25.75
CA GLU A 448 -10.42 4.58 -26.86
C GLU A 448 -8.96 4.23 -27.17
N GLN A 449 -8.63 3.93 -28.43
CA GLN A 449 -7.24 3.71 -28.82
C GLN A 449 -6.46 5.03 -28.87
N PHE A 450 -5.16 4.95 -28.57
CA PHE A 450 -4.27 6.09 -28.75
C PHE A 450 -3.84 6.23 -30.21
N SER A 451 -3.81 7.47 -30.70
CA SER A 451 -3.07 7.75 -31.94
C SER A 451 -1.58 7.56 -31.73
N THR A 452 -0.92 6.91 -32.70
CA THR A 452 0.52 6.65 -32.69
C THR A 452 1.29 7.97 -32.70
N VAL A 453 2.30 8.09 -31.82
CA VAL A 453 3.16 9.27 -31.77
C VAL A 453 4.19 9.21 -32.91
N LYS A 454 4.00 10.02 -33.95
CA LYS A 454 4.94 10.20 -35.07
C LYS A 454 5.87 11.39 -34.83
N GLY A 455 7.07 11.36 -35.43
CA GLY A 455 8.02 12.49 -35.42
C GLY A 455 8.76 12.70 -34.09
N VAL A 456 8.86 11.66 -33.25
CA VAL A 456 9.60 11.69 -31.98
C VAL A 456 10.59 10.53 -31.97
N GLU A 457 11.87 10.86 -31.89
CA GLU A 457 12.97 9.93 -31.72
C GLU A 457 13.52 10.04 -30.30
N LEU A 458 13.96 8.92 -29.73
CA LEU A 458 14.58 8.88 -28.42
C LEU A 458 16.09 9.12 -28.58
N GLU A 459 16.65 9.96 -27.72
CA GLU A 459 18.06 10.33 -27.69
C GLU A 459 18.74 9.67 -26.47
N PRO A 460 20.08 9.56 -26.43
CA PRO A 460 20.80 8.95 -25.31
C PRO A 460 20.50 9.57 -23.93
N LYS A 461 20.20 10.88 -23.89
CA LYS A 461 19.80 11.56 -22.65
C LYS A 461 18.47 11.03 -22.08
N ASP A 462 17.57 10.57 -22.96
CA ASP A 462 16.27 10.01 -22.57
C ASP A 462 16.48 8.63 -21.91
N GLU A 463 17.40 7.81 -22.46
CA GLU A 463 17.78 6.52 -21.87
C GLU A 463 18.36 6.67 -20.45
N SER A 464 19.19 7.70 -20.23
CA SER A 464 19.74 8.02 -18.91
C SER A 464 18.67 8.37 -17.87
N PHE A 465 17.51 8.87 -18.32
CA PHE A 465 16.37 9.15 -17.46
C PHE A 465 15.55 7.87 -17.21
N TYR A 466 15.28 7.09 -18.27
CA TYR A 466 14.48 5.87 -18.18
C TYR A 466 15.12 4.78 -17.30
N SER A 467 16.45 4.72 -17.27
CA SER A 467 17.18 3.82 -16.36
C SER A 467 16.94 4.14 -14.88
N LYS A 468 16.71 5.42 -14.52
CA LYS A 468 16.42 5.84 -13.14
C LYS A 468 15.04 5.40 -12.66
N VAL A 469 14.10 5.21 -13.57
CA VAL A 469 12.75 4.72 -13.26
C VAL A 469 12.76 3.20 -13.05
N SER A 470 13.66 2.49 -13.73
CA SER A 470 13.72 1.03 -13.77
C SER A 470 14.53 0.44 -12.61
N THR A 471 14.00 0.52 -11.39
CA THR A 471 14.69 0.02 -10.18
C THR A 471 14.46 -1.47 -9.89
N GLY A 472 13.69 -2.18 -10.71
CA GLY A 472 13.39 -3.59 -10.51
C GLY A 472 12.29 -3.80 -9.46
N SER A 473 12.47 -4.78 -8.58
CA SER A 473 11.52 -5.12 -7.51
C SER A 473 11.57 -4.09 -6.38
N VAL A 474 10.40 -3.74 -5.83
CA VAL A 474 10.28 -2.94 -4.60
C VAL A 474 10.19 -3.89 -3.41
N SER A 475 11.05 -3.67 -2.41
CA SER A 475 11.35 -4.67 -1.39
C SER A 475 10.15 -5.16 -0.60
N ILE A 476 9.38 -4.27 0.05
CA ILE A 476 8.27 -4.68 0.92
C ILE A 476 7.17 -5.40 0.11
N PRO A 477 6.64 -4.87 -1.01
CA PRO A 477 5.61 -5.57 -1.77
C PRO A 477 6.10 -6.87 -2.40
N TRP A 478 7.36 -6.96 -2.83
CA TRP A 478 7.95 -8.20 -3.35
C TRP A 478 8.02 -9.28 -2.26
N GLN A 479 8.43 -8.92 -1.04
CA GLN A 479 8.49 -9.86 0.08
C GLN A 479 7.09 -10.32 0.51
N ASN A 480 6.11 -9.41 0.55
CA ASN A 480 4.71 -9.78 0.77
C ASN A 480 4.20 -10.74 -0.31
N GLU A 481 4.53 -10.50 -1.58
CA GLU A 481 4.19 -11.42 -2.67
C GLU A 481 4.71 -12.83 -2.41
N MET A 482 5.98 -12.98 -2.02
CA MET A 482 6.56 -14.30 -1.74
C MET A 482 5.85 -15.00 -0.58
N ILE A 483 5.39 -14.25 0.43
CA ILE A 483 4.67 -14.79 1.59
C ILE A 483 3.24 -15.18 1.21
N GLU A 484 2.49 -14.27 0.57
CA GLU A 484 1.09 -14.45 0.19
C GLU A 484 0.88 -15.57 -0.84
N THR A 485 1.88 -15.83 -1.68
CA THR A 485 1.86 -16.91 -2.67
C THR A 485 2.49 -18.21 -2.17
N GLU A 486 2.74 -18.31 -0.85
CA GLU A 486 3.34 -19.46 -0.16
C GLU A 486 4.76 -19.84 -0.64
N CYS A 487 5.33 -19.11 -1.59
CA CYS A 487 6.70 -19.31 -2.08
C CYS A 487 7.73 -19.23 -0.94
N PHE A 488 7.54 -18.32 0.01
CA PHE A 488 8.38 -18.23 1.21
C PHE A 488 8.32 -19.53 2.02
N ALA A 489 7.12 -20.02 2.36
CA ALA A 489 6.95 -21.22 3.16
C ALA A 489 7.50 -22.47 2.48
N GLU A 490 7.31 -22.60 1.16
CA GLU A 490 7.81 -23.75 0.39
C GLU A 490 9.33 -23.75 0.21
N LEU A 491 9.94 -22.59 -0.02
CA LEU A 491 11.38 -22.49 -0.31
C LEU A 491 12.23 -22.34 0.96
N ASN A 492 11.71 -21.69 2.00
CA ASN A 492 12.43 -21.38 3.24
C ASN A 492 12.53 -22.59 4.17
N ILE A 493 13.31 -23.60 3.75
CA ILE A 493 13.49 -24.84 4.50
C ILE A 493 14.76 -24.76 5.36
N PHE A 494 14.63 -25.17 6.63
CA PHE A 494 15.70 -25.48 7.57
C PHE A 494 15.55 -26.94 8.04
N TYR A 495 16.64 -27.59 8.44
CA TYR A 495 16.59 -28.97 8.94
C TYR A 495 16.32 -29.02 10.44
N GLN A 496 15.49 -29.98 10.88
CA GLN A 496 15.05 -30.12 12.28
C GLN A 496 16.17 -30.49 13.25
N ASP A 497 17.23 -31.13 12.74
CA ASP A 497 18.43 -31.49 13.49
C ASP A 497 19.42 -30.33 13.65
N GLY A 498 19.08 -29.13 13.15
CA GLY A 498 19.95 -27.96 13.17
C GLY A 498 21.07 -28.01 12.13
N ALA A 499 21.08 -28.99 11.22
CA ALA A 499 22.05 -29.03 10.14
C ALA A 499 21.87 -27.84 9.19
N VAL A 500 22.98 -27.32 8.67
CA VAL A 500 23.00 -26.20 7.74
C VAL A 500 22.59 -26.70 6.34
N PRO A 501 21.57 -26.09 5.69
CA PRO A 501 21.21 -26.40 4.31
C PRO A 501 22.41 -26.30 3.35
N PRO A 502 22.53 -27.15 2.31
CA PRO A 502 23.67 -27.13 1.40
C PRO A 502 23.91 -25.78 0.71
N ASP A 503 22.86 -25.04 0.41
CA ASP A 503 22.95 -23.69 -0.17
C ASP A 503 23.52 -22.64 0.81
N LEU A 504 23.52 -22.95 2.11
CA LEU A 504 24.06 -22.14 3.21
C LEU A 504 25.42 -22.64 3.72
N ASP A 505 25.90 -23.80 3.26
CA ASP A 505 27.18 -24.36 3.69
C ASP A 505 28.36 -23.73 2.94
N TRP A 506 29.08 -22.83 3.61
CA TRP A 506 30.29 -22.20 3.10
C TRP A 506 31.41 -23.18 2.71
N ARG A 507 31.38 -24.42 3.21
CA ARG A 507 32.39 -25.46 2.95
C ARG A 507 31.96 -26.48 1.88
N GLY A 508 30.71 -26.43 1.42
CA GLY A 508 30.12 -27.38 0.49
C GLY A 508 30.42 -27.10 -0.99
N GLN A 509 30.29 -28.13 -1.84
CA GLN A 509 30.21 -27.95 -3.29
C GLN A 509 28.88 -27.29 -3.70
N PRO A 510 28.83 -26.57 -4.84
CA PRO A 510 27.62 -25.83 -5.27
C PRO A 510 26.36 -26.70 -5.26
N SER A 511 25.25 -26.09 -4.85
CA SER A 511 23.99 -26.76 -4.51
C SER A 511 23.51 -27.75 -5.57
N PRO A 512 23.11 -28.99 -5.20
CA PRO A 512 22.44 -29.89 -6.12
C PRO A 512 21.10 -29.29 -6.61
N PRO A 513 20.62 -29.65 -7.82
CA PRO A 513 19.39 -29.09 -8.37
C PRO A 513 18.17 -29.41 -7.48
N PRO A 514 17.16 -28.52 -7.43
CA PRO A 514 16.02 -28.65 -6.53
C PRO A 514 15.24 -29.96 -6.77
N LYS A 515 14.81 -30.62 -5.68
CA LYS A 515 13.87 -31.75 -5.75
C LYS A 515 12.50 -31.23 -6.21
N GLN A 516 11.91 -31.89 -7.21
CA GLN A 516 10.64 -31.47 -7.81
C GLN A 516 9.50 -31.45 -6.77
N GLY A 517 8.97 -30.26 -6.50
CA GLY A 517 7.83 -30.02 -5.61
C GLY A 517 6.47 -30.30 -6.25
N LEU A 518 5.41 -30.27 -5.43
CA LEU A 518 4.04 -30.60 -5.82
C LEU A 518 3.50 -29.67 -6.93
N LEU A 519 3.84 -28.38 -6.89
CA LEU A 519 3.45 -27.40 -7.92
C LEU A 519 4.06 -27.73 -9.29
N GLN A 520 5.27 -28.28 -9.34
CA GLN A 520 5.89 -28.73 -10.59
C GLN A 520 5.21 -30.00 -11.16
N ARG A 521 4.57 -30.81 -10.31
CA ARG A 521 3.74 -31.95 -10.73
C ARG A 521 2.34 -31.53 -11.21
N LEU A 522 1.79 -30.45 -10.65
CA LEU A 522 0.48 -29.92 -11.03
C LEU A 522 0.53 -29.08 -12.32
N PHE A 523 1.63 -28.34 -12.54
CA PHE A 523 1.78 -27.44 -13.68
C PHE A 523 2.78 -27.91 -14.74
N GLY A 524 3.47 -29.04 -14.52
CA GLY A 524 4.40 -29.64 -15.46
C GLY A 524 3.79 -30.78 -16.27
N ARG A 525 3.06 -30.47 -17.35
CA ARG A 525 2.87 -31.43 -18.45
C ARG A 525 3.97 -31.26 -19.48
N GLN A 526 4.54 -32.40 -19.86
CA GLN A 526 5.69 -32.62 -20.75
C GLN A 526 5.64 -31.83 -22.06
N CYS A 527 6.73 -31.11 -22.37
CA CYS A 527 7.19 -30.91 -23.74
C CYS A 527 8.42 -31.80 -23.96
N CYS A 528 8.19 -33.05 -24.34
CA CYS A 528 9.17 -33.83 -25.08
C CYS A 528 8.58 -34.04 -26.48
N GLY A 529 9.15 -33.35 -27.47
CA GLY A 529 8.77 -33.49 -28.87
C GLY A 529 9.45 -32.43 -29.72
N ASN A 530 10.49 -32.84 -30.44
CA ASN A 530 11.11 -32.06 -31.51
C ASN A 530 10.05 -31.43 -32.43
N CYS A 531 10.13 -30.12 -32.68
CA CYS A 531 9.86 -29.56 -34.00
C CYS A 531 10.37 -28.12 -34.10
N SER A 532 10.90 -27.87 -35.29
CA SER A 532 11.45 -26.65 -35.88
C SER A 532 10.46 -25.48 -35.97
N ASP A 533 11.03 -24.29 -36.08
CA ASP A 533 10.44 -22.99 -36.46
C ASP A 533 9.12 -23.06 -37.23
N SER A 534 8.08 -22.40 -36.69
CA SER A 534 7.14 -21.58 -37.47
C SER A 534 6.30 -20.71 -36.54
N ASP A 535 6.27 -19.42 -36.87
CA ASP A 535 5.38 -18.40 -36.32
C ASP A 535 3.92 -18.77 -36.57
N GLU A 536 3.08 -18.82 -35.52
CA GLU A 536 1.65 -18.49 -35.60
C GLU A 536 1.06 -18.32 -34.18
N GLU A 537 0.42 -17.17 -33.94
CA GLU A 537 -0.37 -16.87 -32.72
C GLU A 537 -1.65 -17.71 -32.66
N PRO A 538 -2.08 -18.20 -31.48
CA PRO A 538 -3.46 -18.63 -31.31
C PRO A 538 -4.27 -17.57 -30.57
N THR A 539 -5.27 -17.07 -31.29
CA THR A 539 -6.46 -16.38 -30.80
C THR A 539 -7.41 -17.37 -30.09
N ARG A 540 -8.25 -16.85 -29.17
CA ARG A 540 -9.37 -17.49 -28.41
C ARG A 540 -8.95 -18.12 -27.07
N LEU A 541 -9.58 -17.85 -25.92
CA LEU A 541 -10.92 -17.35 -25.55
C LEU A 541 -10.81 -16.22 -24.51
#